data_AF-A0A1M7DD37-F1
#
_entry.id   AF-A0A1M7DD37-F1
#
_cell.length_a   1.000
_cell.length_b   1.000
_cell.length_c   1.000
_cell.angle_alpha   90.00
_cell.angle_beta   90.00
_cell.angle_gamma   90.00
#
_symmetry.space_group_name_H-M   'P 1'
#
loop_
_entity.id
_entity.type
_entity.pdbx_description
1 polymer ?
#
loop_
_entity_poly.entity_id
_entity_poly.type
_entity_poly.pdbx_seq_one_letter_code
_entity_poly.pdbx_strand_id
1 'polypeptide(L)' 'MAVPKELYNAKFVDYIESLKILYLVDDKFKMICDDYCKTRLKADKFKKKFEKHFQHKLECDNLSKELEDEILIYLIRKG' A
#
# COMPACT_ATOMS: atom_id res chain seq x y z
N MET A 1 -20.79 -1.06 -19.54
CA MET A 1 -19.81 -1.23 -18.44
C MET A 1 -18.70 -0.20 -18.62
N ALA A 2 -18.18 0.37 -17.53
CA ALA A 2 -17.09 1.35 -17.59
C ALA A 2 -15.73 0.66 -17.38
N VAL A 3 -14.70 1.13 -18.08
CA VAL A 3 -13.32 0.64 -17.92
C VAL A 3 -12.80 1.05 -16.53
N PRO A 4 -12.20 0.12 -15.75
CA PRO A 4 -11.67 0.40 -14.41
C PRO A 4 -10.69 1.58 -14.38
N LYS A 5 -10.78 2.43 -13.34
CA LYS A 5 -9.92 3.63 -13.18
C LYS A 5 -8.46 3.25 -12.93
N GLU A 6 -8.22 2.06 -12.39
CA GLU A 6 -6.92 1.49 -12.08
C GLU A 6 -6.06 1.25 -13.35
N LEU A 7 -6.71 1.13 -14.52
CA LEU A 7 -6.06 1.02 -15.83
C LEU A 7 -5.59 2.38 -16.37
N TYR A 8 -6.04 3.50 -15.79
CA TYR A 8 -5.59 4.85 -16.16
C TYR A 8 -4.35 5.22 -15.35
N ASN A 9 -3.24 4.57 -15.68
CA ASN A 9 -1.95 4.84 -15.06
C ASN A 9 -0.91 5.22 -16.13
N ALA A 10 0.21 5.79 -15.68
CA ALA A 10 1.24 6.34 -16.56
C ALA A 10 1.79 5.34 -17.59
N LYS A 11 1.75 4.02 -17.32
CA LYS A 11 2.23 3.00 -18.28
C LYS A 11 1.31 2.82 -19.48
N PHE A 12 0.04 3.18 -19.34
CA PHE A 12 -0.99 2.95 -20.37
C PHE A 12 -1.53 4.25 -20.95
N VAL A 13 -0.99 5.41 -20.56
CA VAL A 13 -1.52 6.73 -20.93
C VAL A 13 -1.62 6.93 -22.45
N ASP A 14 -0.61 6.48 -23.19
CA ASP A 14 -0.57 6.59 -24.66
C ASP A 14 -1.43 5.53 -25.36
N TYR A 15 -1.92 4.53 -24.63
CA TYR A 15 -2.67 3.39 -25.14
C TYR A 15 -4.11 3.35 -24.62
N ILE A 16 -4.59 4.39 -23.95
CA ILE A 16 -5.89 4.39 -23.26
C ILE A 16 -7.06 4.10 -24.21
N GLU A 17 -7.02 4.62 -25.42
CA GLU A 17 -8.10 4.42 -26.38
C GLU A 17 -8.15 2.96 -26.87
N SER A 18 -7.01 2.38 -27.25
CA SER A 18 -6.90 0.96 -27.62
C SER A 18 -7.26 0.06 -26.44
N LEU A 19 -6.84 0.40 -25.23
CA LEU A 19 -7.18 -0.33 -24.02
C LEU A 19 -8.70 -0.34 -23.78
N LYS A 20 -9.37 0.80 -23.94
CA LYS A 20 -10.83 0.88 -23.80
C LYS A 20 -11.55 0.01 -24.81
N ILE A 21 -11.11 0.03 -26.07
CA ILE A 21 -11.70 -0.77 -27.13
C ILE A 21 -11.51 -2.25 -26.81
N LEU A 22 -10.27 -2.70 -26.57
CA LEU A 22 -9.96 -4.10 -26.27
C LEU A 22 -10.67 -4.61 -25.02
N TYR A 23 -10.80 -3.79 -23.98
CA TYR A 23 -11.53 -4.17 -22.76
C TYR A 23 -13.02 -4.45 -23.02
N LEU A 24 -13.61 -3.82 -24.03
CA LEU A 24 -15.02 -3.98 -24.37
C LEU A 24 -15.30 -5.12 -25.34
N VAL A 25 -14.33 -5.48 -26.18
CA VAL A 25 -14.55 -6.41 -27.31
C VAL A 25 -13.79 -7.74 -27.17
N ASP A 26 -12.75 -7.81 -26.32
CA ASP A 26 -11.95 -9.01 -26.12
C ASP A 26 -12.08 -9.50 -24.66
N ASP A 27 -12.80 -10.61 -24.48
CA ASP A 27 -13.05 -11.21 -23.17
C ASP A 27 -11.77 -11.68 -22.47
N LYS A 28 -10.79 -12.16 -23.22
CA LYS A 28 -9.51 -12.60 -22.66
C LYS A 28 -8.71 -11.40 -22.16
N PHE A 29 -8.67 -10.32 -22.95
CA PHE A 29 -8.04 -9.07 -22.55
C PHE A 29 -8.73 -8.44 -21.33
N LYS A 30 -10.07 -8.46 -21.31
CA LYS A 30 -10.86 -8.02 -20.17
C LYS A 30 -10.51 -8.82 -18.91
N MET A 31 -10.43 -10.14 -18.99
CA MET A 31 -10.05 -10.99 -17.84
C MET A 31 -8.66 -10.62 -17.30
N ILE A 32 -7.68 -10.38 -18.18
CA ILE A 32 -6.34 -9.92 -17.79
C ILE A 32 -6.41 -8.57 -17.06
N CYS A 33 -7.19 -7.63 -17.58
CA CYS A 33 -7.37 -6.32 -16.97
C CYS A 33 -8.06 -6.40 -15.59
N ASP A 34 -9.09 -7.24 -15.46
CA ASP A 34 -9.80 -7.43 -14.22
C ASP A 34 -8.91 -8.07 -13.15
N ASP A 35 -8.10 -9.07 -13.52
CA ASP A 35 -7.16 -9.70 -12.60
C ASP A 35 -6.00 -8.77 -12.21
N TYR A 36 -5.54 -7.94 -13.14
CA TYR A 36 -4.61 -6.86 -12.86
C TYR A 36 -5.19 -5.89 -11.81
N CYS A 37 -6.41 -5.41 -12.02
CA CYS A 37 -7.07 -4.48 -11.10
C CYS A 37 -7.24 -5.09 -9.71
N LYS A 38 -7.72 -6.34 -9.63
CA LYS A 38 -7.87 -7.06 -8.35
C LYS A 38 -6.54 -7.20 -7.62
N THR A 39 -5.48 -7.55 -8.33
CA THR A 39 -4.15 -7.75 -7.74
C THR A 39 -3.57 -6.42 -7.25
N ARG A 40 -3.75 -5.34 -8.01
CA ARG A 40 -3.32 -3.99 -7.61
C ARG A 40 -4.03 -3.51 -6.35
N LEU A 41 -5.34 -3.68 -6.27
CA LEU A 41 -6.12 -3.34 -5.07
C LEU A 41 -5.67 -4.15 -3.84
N LYS A 42 -5.32 -5.43 -4.02
CA LYS A 42 -4.75 -6.23 -2.93
C LYS A 42 -3.38 -5.69 -2.49
N ALA A 43 -2.50 -5.37 -3.44
CA ALA A 43 -1.18 -4.81 -3.13
C ALA A 43 -1.29 -3.49 -2.34
N ASP A 44 -2.19 -2.59 -2.74
CA ASP A 44 -2.41 -1.32 -2.03
C ASP A 44 -2.93 -1.55 -0.60
N LYS A 45 -3.81 -2.54 -0.39
CA LYS A 45 -4.25 -2.93 0.96
C LYS A 45 -3.10 -3.45 1.82
N PHE A 46 -2.23 -4.31 1.25
CA PHE A 46 -1.06 -4.81 1.97
C PHE A 46 -0.08 -3.69 2.33
N LYS A 47 0.17 -2.76 1.41
CA LYS A 47 1.03 -1.59 1.66
C LYS A 47 0.50 -0.74 2.82
N LYS A 48 -0.78 -0.41 2.83
CA LYS A 48 -1.41 0.34 3.93
C LYS A 48 -1.30 -0.39 5.28
N LYS A 49 -1.50 -1.72 5.27
CA LYS A 49 -1.36 -2.53 6.48
C LYS A 49 0.08 -2.52 6.99
N PHE A 50 1.05 -2.64 6.08
CA PHE A 50 2.48 -2.58 6.41
C PHE A 50 2.87 -1.23 7.00
N GLU A 51 2.46 -0.12 6.38
CA GLU A 51 2.71 1.24 6.89
C GLU A 51 2.17 1.44 8.30
N LYS A 52 0.96 0.94 8.59
CA LYS A 52 0.38 1.01 9.94
C LYS A 52 1.18 0.19 10.96
N HIS A 53 1.60 -1.03 10.60
CA HIS A 53 2.43 -1.84 11.50
C HIS A 53 3.80 -1.22 11.73
N PHE A 54 4.38 -0.60 10.71
CA PHE A 54 5.66 0.10 10.81
C PHE A 54 5.56 1.30 11.77
N GLN A 55 4.50 2.10 11.68
CA GLN A 55 4.25 3.21 12.60
C GLN A 55 4.12 2.73 14.05
N HIS A 56 3.30 1.71 14.30
CA HIS A 56 3.14 1.15 15.65
C HIS A 56 4.45 0.59 16.21
N LYS A 57 5.27 -0.06 15.37
CA LYS A 57 6.59 -0.53 15.80
C LYS A 57 7.48 0.65 16.22
N LEU A 58 7.51 1.71 15.42
CA LEU A 58 8.30 2.90 15.73
C LEU A 58 7.86 3.57 17.03
N GLU A 59 6.56 3.65 17.29
CA GLU A 59 6.00 4.18 18.54
C GLU A 59 6.45 3.33 19.75
N CYS A 60 6.36 2.01 19.65
CA CYS A 60 6.85 1.10 20.68
C CYS A 60 8.35 1.24 20.94
N ASP A 61 9.16 1.28 19.87
CA ASP A 61 10.61 1.42 19.97
C ASP A 61 11.01 2.76 20.62
N ASN A 62 10.28 3.84 20.32
CA ASN A 62 10.51 5.16 20.93
C ASN A 62 10.12 5.17 22.41
N LEU A 63 8.94 4.65 22.76
CA LEU A 63 8.50 4.57 24.15
C LEU A 63 9.46 3.71 24.99
N SER A 64 9.97 2.60 24.44
CA SER A 64 10.96 1.77 25.12
C SER A 64 12.20 2.57 25.50
N LYS A 65 12.73 3.38 24.57
CA LYS A 65 13.89 4.23 24.83
C LYS A 65 13.63 5.31 25.88
N GLU A 66 12.47 5.97 25.81
CA GLU A 66 12.08 6.98 26.80
C GLU A 66 12.00 6.35 28.20
N LEU A 67 11.43 5.15 28.32
CA LEU A 67 11.36 4.42 29.59
C LEU A 67 12.74 3.97 30.08
N GLU A 68 13.62 3.52 29.19
CA GLU A 68 15.02 3.19 29.53
C GLU A 68 15.76 4.41 30.10
N ASP A 69 15.58 5.58 29.50
CA ASP A 69 16.16 6.84 29.99
C ASP A 69 15.59 7.21 31.38
N GLU A 70 14.28 7.07 31.59
CA GLU A 70 13.67 7.29 32.90
C GLU A 70 14.20 6.35 33.98
N ILE A 71 14.37 5.07 33.64
CA ILE A 71 14.95 4.06 34.54
C ILE A 71 16.37 4.46 34.90
N LEU A 72 17.19 4.85 33.93
CA LEU A 72 18.57 5.32 34.17
C LEU A 72 18.60 6.54 35.08
N ILE A 73 17.74 7.53 34.84
CA ILE A 73 17.61 8.72 35.70
C ILE A 73 17.26 8.32 37.13
N TYR A 74 16.33 7.38 37.30
CA TYR A 74 15.90 6.92 38.62
C TYR A 74 17.04 6.21 39.37
N LEU A 75 17.80 5.37 38.68
CA LEU A 75 18.98 4.69 39.23
C LEU A 75 20.05 5.71 39.67
N ILE A 76 20.37 6.70 38.85
CA ILE A 76 21.36 7.74 39.19
C ILE A 76 20.92 8.57 40.40
N ARG A 77 19.62 8.85 40.54
CA ARG A 77 19.08 9.67 41.66
C ARG A 77 18.94 8.91 42.98
N LYS A 78 18.93 7.57 42.94
CA LYS A 78 18.72 6.71 44.12
C LYS A 78 19.95 5.87 44.49
N GLY A 79 20.92 5.75 43.59
CA GLY A 79 22.23 5.14 43.82
C GLY A 79 23.25 6.08 44.43
#